data_AF-A0A957SEX0-F1
#
_entry.id   AF-A0A957SEX0-F1
#
_cell.length_a   1.000
_cell.length_b   1.000
_cell.length_c   1.000
_cell.angle_alpha   90.00
_cell.angle_beta   90.00
_cell.angle_gamma   90.00
#
_symmetry.space_group_name_H-M   'P 1'
#
loop_
_entity.id
_entity.type
_entity.pdbx_description
1 polymer ?
#
loop_
_entity_poly.entity_id
_entity_poly.type
_entity_poly.pdbx_seq_one_letter_code
_entity_poly.pdbx_strand_id
1 'polypeptide(L)'
;MSIEYLDFELEIGTGDGRTYPLAVLHSPAGHARAHFDFGLSQLEVENRLLTLQNALLRSGGERRTVLSREERTVRDFGQNLFNTLFQNEIRSLFHESKRMAASQGKFLRVKLRILDAQMAALPWEYLFDARQNEYLCLTHNTPLIRYLEVTQPPQPLRIAPPLRVLGMVASPSDLAPLKVEVEKERLARALAALMADGLVELEWLPGQSWRDLHRAMRPNQGPWHVFHFVGHGGFHDFREEGVLLFADRTGQSDPRTATEVGRLLSGQPTLRLALLNACEGATASRSDIFASTAATLVRRGLSAVIAMQYEITDRAAIEFA
;
A
#
# COMPACT_ATOMS: atom_id res chain seq x y z
N MET A 1 0.24 16.72 20.33
CA MET A 1 -1.19 16.35 20.39
C MET A 1 -1.35 15.05 19.63
N SER A 2 -2.03 14.06 20.18
CA SER A 2 -2.37 12.83 19.44
C SER A 2 -3.42 13.15 18.39
N ILE A 3 -3.20 12.75 17.16
CA ILE A 3 -4.20 12.88 16.10
C ILE A 3 -5.33 11.88 16.39
N GLU A 4 -6.58 12.37 16.45
CA GLU A 4 -7.76 11.54 16.68
C GLU A 4 -8.61 11.41 15.43
N TYR A 5 -9.09 10.18 15.19
CA TYR A 5 -9.90 9.83 14.04
C TYR A 5 -11.26 9.24 14.46
N LEU A 6 -12.31 9.59 13.73
CA LEU A 6 -13.53 8.80 13.62
C LEU A 6 -13.43 7.89 12.39
N ASP A 7 -14.06 6.72 12.43
CA ASP A 7 -13.97 5.72 11.36
C ASP A 7 -15.20 5.71 10.46
N PHE A 8 -14.97 5.75 9.15
CA PHE A 8 -15.94 5.43 8.11
C PHE A 8 -15.52 4.11 7.43
N GLU A 9 -16.14 3.00 7.82
CA GLU A 9 -15.85 1.66 7.32
C GLU A 9 -16.77 1.27 6.17
N LEU A 10 -16.17 1.09 4.99
CA LEU A 10 -16.85 0.70 3.76
C LEU A 10 -16.45 -0.72 3.33
N GLU A 11 -17.46 -1.58 3.39
CA GLU A 11 -17.72 -2.86 2.74
C GLU A 11 -17.78 -2.92 1.21
N ILE A 12 -16.82 -3.51 0.48
CA ILE A 12 -17.08 -4.07 -0.86
C ILE A 12 -17.10 -5.60 -0.78
N GLY A 13 -18.28 -6.20 -0.90
CA GLY A 13 -18.48 -7.64 -0.86
C GLY A 13 -18.15 -8.34 -2.19
N THR A 14 -18.07 -9.67 -2.16
CA THR A 14 -17.91 -10.50 -3.37
C THR A 14 -19.11 -10.33 -4.29
N GLY A 15 -18.86 -9.96 -5.54
CA GLY A 15 -19.89 -9.71 -6.55
C GLY A 15 -20.05 -10.84 -7.56
N ASP A 16 -20.89 -10.62 -8.57
CA ASP A 16 -21.11 -11.53 -9.70
C ASP A 16 -20.27 -11.18 -10.96
N GLY A 17 -19.27 -10.31 -10.79
CA GLY A 17 -18.43 -9.77 -11.87
C GLY A 17 -18.98 -8.49 -12.51
N ARG A 18 -20.19 -8.06 -12.12
CA ARG A 18 -20.81 -6.81 -12.59
C ARG A 18 -21.36 -5.99 -11.44
N THR A 19 -22.14 -6.63 -10.57
CA THR A 19 -22.78 -6.01 -9.42
C THR A 19 -22.08 -6.47 -8.15
N TYR A 20 -21.74 -5.51 -7.29
CA TYR A 20 -21.03 -5.76 -6.04
C TYR A 20 -21.84 -5.23 -4.85
N PRO A 21 -22.02 -6.03 -3.78
CA PRO A 21 -22.58 -5.54 -2.52
C PRO A 21 -21.69 -4.47 -1.91
N LEU A 22 -22.31 -3.41 -1.42
CA LEU A 22 -21.64 -2.28 -0.78
C LEU A 22 -22.28 -1.99 0.58
N ALA A 23 -21.48 -1.80 1.63
CA ALA A 23 -22.02 -1.56 2.97
C ALA A 23 -21.19 -0.57 3.77
N VAL A 24 -21.84 0.41 4.41
CA VAL A 24 -21.21 1.20 5.48
C VAL A 24 -21.39 0.44 6.78
N LEU A 25 -20.35 -0.27 7.21
CA LEU A 25 -20.39 -1.13 8.40
C LEU A 25 -20.34 -0.33 9.70
N HIS A 26 -19.57 0.75 9.71
CA HIS A 26 -19.45 1.66 10.84
C HIS A 26 -19.22 3.08 10.34
N SER A 27 -20.04 4.03 10.81
CA SER A 27 -19.75 5.45 10.62
C SER A 27 -20.41 6.30 11.72
N PRO A 28 -19.89 7.51 11.99
CA PRO A 28 -20.55 8.46 12.89
C PRO A 28 -22.01 8.76 12.53
N ALA A 29 -22.32 8.75 11.23
CA ALA A 29 -23.64 9.13 10.71
C ALA A 29 -24.63 7.96 10.60
N GLY A 30 -24.20 6.71 10.86
CA GLY A 30 -25.03 5.51 10.77
C GLY A 30 -24.50 4.46 9.80
N HIS A 31 -25.40 3.61 9.31
CA HIS A 31 -25.09 2.47 8.45
C HIS A 31 -25.99 2.48 7.22
N ALA A 32 -25.49 1.99 6.10
CA ALA A 32 -26.26 1.81 4.88
C ALA A 32 -25.79 0.57 4.13
N ARG A 33 -26.66 -0.01 3.32
CA ARG A 33 -26.32 -1.07 2.36
C ARG A 33 -26.83 -0.69 0.99
N ALA A 34 -26.03 -0.96 -0.02
CA ALA A 34 -26.32 -0.69 -1.40
C ALA A 34 -25.70 -1.79 -2.27
N HIS A 35 -25.91 -1.68 -3.57
CA HIS A 35 -25.14 -2.39 -4.57
C HIS A 35 -24.68 -1.36 -5.59
N PHE A 36 -23.53 -1.59 -6.21
CA PHE A 36 -23.13 -0.82 -7.38
C PHE A 36 -22.89 -1.76 -8.56
N ASP A 37 -23.30 -1.32 -9.75
CA ASP A 37 -22.85 -1.90 -11.01
C ASP A 37 -21.52 -1.22 -11.36
N PHE A 38 -20.45 -2.01 -11.46
CA PHE A 38 -19.15 -1.46 -11.83
C PHE A 38 -19.10 -1.07 -13.32
N GLY A 39 -20.00 -1.63 -14.13
CA GLY A 39 -20.22 -1.27 -15.53
C GLY A 39 -19.03 -1.56 -16.45
N LEU A 40 -17.98 -2.20 -15.93
CA LEU A 40 -16.76 -2.54 -16.65
C LEU A 40 -16.53 -4.06 -16.54
N SER A 41 -16.40 -4.71 -17.68
CA SER A 41 -15.90 -6.08 -17.76
C SER A 41 -14.46 -6.16 -17.24
N GLN A 42 -14.02 -7.35 -16.83
CA GLN A 42 -12.65 -7.59 -16.38
C GLN A 42 -11.60 -7.06 -17.37
N LEU A 43 -11.79 -7.30 -18.68
CA LEU A 43 -10.89 -6.81 -19.72
C LEU A 43 -10.84 -5.27 -19.80
N GLU A 44 -11.98 -4.59 -19.60
CA GLU A 44 -12.01 -3.12 -19.57
C GLU A 44 -11.29 -2.56 -18.35
N VAL A 45 -11.39 -3.24 -17.20
CA VAL A 45 -10.63 -2.90 -16.00
C VAL A 45 -9.14 -3.00 -16.28
N GLU A 46 -8.68 -4.15 -16.80
CA GLU A 46 -7.28 -4.40 -17.14
C GLU A 46 -6.75 -3.33 -18.12
N ASN A 47 -7.50 -3.01 -19.17
CA ASN A 47 -7.12 -1.98 -20.14
C ASN A 47 -7.01 -0.57 -19.51
N ARG A 48 -7.91 -0.23 -18.59
CA ARG A 48 -7.84 1.05 -17.85
C ARG A 48 -6.65 1.09 -16.92
N LEU A 49 -6.36 0.01 -16.21
CA LEU A 49 -5.18 -0.09 -15.34
C LEU A 49 -3.87 0.01 -16.14
N LEU A 50 -3.81 -0.62 -17.32
CA LEU A 50 -2.67 -0.45 -18.24
C LEU A 50 -2.54 0.99 -18.75
N THR A 51 -3.64 1.65 -19.08
CA THR A 51 -3.63 3.05 -19.51
C THR A 51 -3.12 3.97 -18.40
N LEU A 52 -3.57 3.72 -17.16
CA LEU A 52 -3.17 4.43 -15.97
C LEU A 52 -1.68 4.24 -15.67
N GLN A 53 -1.19 3.00 -15.71
CA GLN A 53 0.23 2.68 -15.54
C GLN A 53 1.09 3.43 -16.57
N ASN A 54 0.70 3.40 -17.84
CA ASN A 54 1.41 4.13 -18.90
C ASN A 54 1.42 5.64 -18.67
N ALA A 55 0.32 6.21 -18.16
CA ALA A 55 0.24 7.62 -17.82
C ALA A 55 1.19 7.98 -16.67
N LEU A 56 1.26 7.14 -15.62
CA LEU A 56 2.14 7.34 -14.48
C LEU A 56 3.62 7.27 -14.87
N LEU A 57 4.01 6.26 -15.66
CA LEU A 57 5.39 6.12 -16.15
C LEU A 57 5.83 7.32 -17.01
N ARG A 58 4.90 7.92 -17.77
CA ARG A 58 5.18 9.10 -18.61
C ARG A 58 5.18 10.42 -17.84
N SER A 59 4.49 10.48 -16.70
CA SER A 59 4.38 11.68 -15.87
C SER A 59 5.69 12.12 -15.19
N GLY A 60 6.74 11.29 -15.25
CA GLY A 60 8.08 11.66 -14.77
C GLY A 60 8.82 12.72 -15.61
N GLY A 61 8.25 13.14 -16.75
CA GLY A 61 8.78 14.23 -17.59
C GLY A 61 8.37 15.64 -17.10
N GLU A 62 9.22 16.63 -17.38
CA GLU A 62 9.16 18.00 -16.84
C GLU A 62 7.81 18.75 -16.92
N ARG A 63 7.56 19.53 -15.84
CA ARG A 63 6.50 20.54 -15.55
C ARG A 63 5.64 21.05 -16.72
N ARG A 64 4.33 21.22 -16.45
CA ARG A 64 3.54 22.38 -16.95
C ARG A 64 2.22 22.63 -16.19
N THR A 65 1.76 23.89 -16.24
CA THR A 65 0.69 24.57 -15.47
C THR A 65 -0.75 24.29 -15.94
N VAL A 66 -0.95 23.24 -16.74
CA VAL A 66 -2.26 22.74 -17.19
C VAL A 66 -2.24 21.24 -16.91
N LEU A 67 -3.33 20.68 -16.38
CA LEU A 67 -3.39 19.24 -16.12
C LEU A 67 -2.86 18.49 -17.33
N SER A 68 -1.80 17.72 -17.13
CA SER A 68 -1.24 16.90 -18.20
C SER A 68 -2.33 15.94 -18.69
N ARG A 69 -2.19 15.42 -19.91
CA ARG A 69 -3.16 14.44 -20.43
C ARG A 69 -3.25 13.24 -19.49
N GLU A 70 -2.11 12.89 -18.90
CA GLU A 70 -1.88 11.86 -17.92
C GLU A 70 -2.62 12.16 -16.60
N GLU A 71 -2.49 13.37 -16.05
CA GLU A 71 -3.21 13.78 -14.83
C GLU A 71 -4.73 13.78 -15.01
N ARG A 72 -5.22 14.20 -16.19
CA ARG A 72 -6.65 14.09 -16.52
C ARG A 72 -7.11 12.62 -16.52
N THR A 73 -6.33 11.71 -17.11
CA THR A 73 -6.65 10.29 -17.10
C THR A 73 -6.75 9.73 -15.68
N VAL A 74 -5.79 10.04 -14.80
CA VAL A 74 -5.82 9.62 -13.39
C VAL A 74 -7.04 10.19 -12.67
N ARG A 75 -7.32 11.48 -12.85
CA ARG A 75 -8.44 12.18 -12.22
C ARG A 75 -9.79 11.63 -12.68
N ASP A 76 -10.00 11.46 -13.97
CA ASP A 76 -11.26 10.96 -14.53
C ASP A 76 -11.52 9.52 -14.05
N PHE A 77 -10.47 8.70 -13.99
CA PHE A 77 -10.55 7.36 -13.40
C PHE A 77 -10.94 7.42 -11.91
N GLY A 78 -10.24 8.26 -11.14
CA GLY A 78 -10.50 8.49 -9.72
C GLY A 78 -11.90 8.99 -9.41
N GLN A 79 -12.43 9.89 -10.25
CA GLN A 79 -13.78 10.42 -10.15
C GLN A 79 -14.83 9.33 -10.43
N ASN A 80 -14.56 8.45 -11.39
CA ASN A 80 -15.42 7.30 -11.65
C ASN A 80 -15.47 6.36 -10.43
N LEU A 81 -14.32 6.00 -9.86
CA LEU A 81 -14.27 5.20 -8.63
C LEU A 81 -15.04 5.86 -7.47
N PHE A 82 -14.88 7.18 -7.29
CA PHE A 82 -15.57 7.90 -6.22
C PHE A 82 -17.08 7.88 -6.41
N ASN A 83 -17.56 8.12 -7.62
CA ASN A 83 -18.98 8.06 -7.92
C ASN A 83 -19.56 6.66 -7.78
N THR A 84 -18.78 5.62 -8.06
CA THR A 84 -19.18 4.23 -7.86
C THR A 84 -19.37 3.89 -6.39
N LEU A 85 -18.47 4.29 -5.50
CA LEU A 85 -18.59 3.97 -4.06
C LEU A 85 -19.56 4.88 -3.32
N PHE A 86 -19.45 6.18 -3.52
CA PHE A 86 -20.24 7.15 -2.79
C PHE A 86 -21.50 7.47 -3.57
N GLN A 87 -22.48 6.57 -3.52
CA GLN A 87 -23.78 6.76 -4.15
C GLN A 87 -24.84 7.12 -3.10
N ASN A 88 -25.79 7.98 -3.47
CA ASN A 88 -27.03 8.21 -2.71
C ASN A 88 -26.78 8.36 -1.19
N GLU A 89 -27.36 7.46 -0.40
CA GLU A 89 -27.25 7.42 1.07
C GLU A 89 -25.81 7.28 1.57
N ILE A 90 -24.98 6.46 0.92
CA ILE A 90 -23.57 6.29 1.31
C ILE A 90 -22.80 7.60 1.16
N ARG A 91 -23.08 8.38 0.10
CA ARG A 91 -22.50 9.73 -0.08
C ARG A 91 -22.95 10.68 1.02
N SER A 92 -24.23 10.65 1.39
CA SER A 92 -24.78 11.45 2.48
C SER A 92 -24.12 11.11 3.82
N LEU A 93 -24.00 9.82 4.14
CA LEU A 93 -23.33 9.34 5.36
C LEU A 93 -21.86 9.75 5.40
N PHE A 94 -21.14 9.68 4.28
CA PHE A 94 -19.74 10.10 4.21
C PHE A 94 -19.57 11.58 4.53
N HIS A 95 -20.34 12.45 3.87
CA HIS A 95 -20.23 13.89 4.10
C HIS A 95 -20.74 14.30 5.50
N GLU A 96 -21.79 13.68 6.02
CA GLU A 96 -22.24 13.89 7.41
C GLU A 96 -21.16 13.46 8.40
N SER A 97 -20.59 12.27 8.24
CA SER A 97 -19.51 11.77 9.09
C SER A 97 -18.30 12.70 9.09
N LYS A 98 -17.96 13.28 7.93
CA LYS A 98 -16.87 14.26 7.80
C LYS A 98 -17.18 15.55 8.57
N ARG A 99 -18.42 16.04 8.51
CA ARG A 99 -18.87 17.21 9.29
C ARG A 99 -18.85 16.93 10.80
N MET A 100 -19.33 15.76 11.21
CA MET A 100 -19.31 15.35 12.61
C MET A 100 -17.89 15.26 13.16
N ALA A 101 -16.95 14.63 12.42
CA ALA A 101 -15.54 14.57 12.81
C ALA A 101 -14.94 15.97 12.98
N ALA A 102 -15.15 16.86 12.00
CA ALA A 102 -14.66 18.23 12.06
C ALA A 102 -15.23 19.02 13.25
N SER A 103 -16.52 18.83 13.58
CA SER A 103 -17.15 19.50 14.73
C SER A 103 -16.56 19.08 16.08
N GLN A 104 -15.91 17.92 16.15
CA GLN A 104 -15.22 17.41 17.34
C GLN A 104 -13.72 17.73 17.33
N GLY A 105 -13.22 18.47 16.34
CA GLY A 105 -11.78 18.68 16.16
C GLY A 105 -11.02 17.40 15.76
N LYS A 106 -11.71 16.41 15.19
CA LYS A 106 -11.18 15.12 14.76
C LYS A 106 -11.15 15.01 13.24
N PHE A 107 -10.43 14.02 12.72
CA PHE A 107 -10.42 13.67 11.30
C PHE A 107 -11.27 12.44 11.02
N LEU A 108 -11.62 12.18 9.76
CA LEU A 108 -12.42 11.03 9.36
C LEU A 108 -11.57 10.02 8.59
N ARG A 109 -11.17 8.92 9.23
CA ARG A 109 -10.43 7.85 8.57
C ARG A 109 -11.38 6.97 7.75
N VAL A 110 -11.10 6.81 6.47
CA VAL A 110 -11.86 5.94 5.56
C VAL A 110 -11.17 4.59 5.52
N LYS A 111 -11.88 3.54 5.93
CA LYS A 111 -11.40 2.16 5.92
C LYS A 111 -12.15 1.39 4.83
N LEU A 112 -11.42 0.89 3.84
CA LEU A 112 -11.97 0.05 2.78
C LEU A 112 -11.72 -1.41 3.10
N ARG A 113 -12.78 -2.17 3.35
CA ARG A 113 -12.75 -3.62 3.45
C ARG A 113 -13.23 -4.19 2.12
N ILE A 114 -12.33 -4.85 1.41
CA ILE A 114 -12.59 -5.32 0.04
C ILE A 114 -12.44 -6.85 0.04
N LEU A 115 -13.56 -7.54 -0.14
CA LEU A 115 -13.61 -9.01 -0.15
C LEU A 115 -13.43 -9.58 -1.56
N ASP A 116 -13.84 -8.82 -2.57
CA ASP A 116 -13.74 -9.22 -3.97
C ASP A 116 -12.34 -8.97 -4.53
N ALA A 117 -11.72 -9.97 -5.17
CA ALA A 117 -10.36 -9.88 -5.67
C ALA A 117 -10.20 -8.83 -6.79
N GLN A 118 -11.14 -8.80 -7.74
CA GLN A 118 -11.13 -7.85 -8.84
C GLN A 118 -11.29 -6.40 -8.33
N MET A 119 -12.09 -6.21 -7.28
CA MET A 119 -12.20 -4.89 -6.65
C MET A 119 -10.96 -4.55 -5.82
N ALA A 120 -10.30 -5.52 -5.17
CA ALA A 120 -9.09 -5.30 -4.39
C ALA A 120 -7.91 -4.84 -5.27
N ALA A 121 -7.91 -5.26 -6.53
CA ALA A 121 -6.95 -4.86 -7.55
C ALA A 121 -7.00 -3.36 -7.91
N LEU A 122 -8.15 -2.71 -7.77
CA LEU A 122 -8.33 -1.32 -8.19
C LEU A 122 -7.53 -0.35 -7.29
N PRO A 123 -6.95 0.74 -7.85
CA PRO A 123 -6.21 1.73 -7.08
C PRO A 123 -7.17 2.75 -6.44
N TRP A 124 -7.85 2.34 -5.38
CA TRP A 124 -8.79 3.18 -4.61
C TRP A 124 -8.14 4.44 -4.03
N GLU A 125 -6.82 4.49 -3.97
CA GLU A 125 -6.03 5.66 -3.60
C GLU A 125 -6.30 6.84 -4.55
N TYR A 126 -6.75 6.60 -5.78
CA TYR A 126 -7.11 7.66 -6.72
C TYR A 126 -8.52 8.22 -6.55
N LEU A 127 -9.29 7.81 -5.53
CA LEU A 127 -10.62 8.36 -5.26
C LEU A 127 -10.59 9.89 -5.24
N PHE A 128 -11.26 10.50 -6.23
CA PHE A 128 -11.27 11.93 -6.46
C PHE A 128 -12.68 12.50 -6.28
N ASP A 129 -12.85 13.38 -5.30
CA ASP A 129 -14.12 14.08 -5.08
C ASP A 129 -14.16 15.34 -5.93
N ALA A 130 -14.83 15.26 -7.07
CA ALA A 130 -14.99 16.39 -7.99
C ALA A 130 -15.68 17.61 -7.37
N ARG A 131 -16.47 17.43 -6.29
CA ARG A 131 -17.11 18.56 -5.58
C ARG A 131 -16.11 19.36 -4.77
N GLN A 132 -15.07 18.70 -4.26
CA GLN A 132 -13.97 19.32 -3.52
C GLN A 132 -12.76 19.61 -4.43
N ASN A 133 -12.78 19.10 -5.66
CA ASN A 133 -11.66 19.13 -6.61
C ASN A 133 -10.36 18.58 -5.97
N GLU A 134 -10.48 17.48 -5.22
CA GLU A 134 -9.39 16.94 -4.41
C GLU A 134 -9.44 15.40 -4.30
N TYR A 135 -8.26 14.79 -4.21
CA TYR A 135 -8.10 13.36 -3.92
C TYR A 135 -8.30 13.10 -2.42
N LEU A 136 -9.08 12.09 -2.07
CA LEU A 136 -9.38 11.77 -0.67
C LEU A 136 -8.11 11.51 0.14
N CYS A 137 -7.17 10.75 -0.43
CA CYS A 137 -5.94 10.32 0.23
C CYS A 137 -4.91 11.44 0.44
N LEU A 138 -4.99 12.54 -0.31
CA LEU A 138 -4.05 13.67 -0.19
C LEU A 138 -4.44 14.65 0.92
N THR A 139 -5.62 14.50 1.50
CA THR A 139 -6.03 15.33 2.64
C THR A 139 -5.78 14.60 3.96
N HIS A 140 -5.10 15.27 4.89
CA HIS A 140 -4.91 14.80 6.26
C HIS A 140 -6.25 14.53 6.98
N ASN A 141 -7.34 15.13 6.49
CA ASN A 141 -8.66 14.99 7.06
C ASN A 141 -9.34 13.66 6.73
N THR A 142 -8.90 12.99 5.67
CA THR A 142 -9.49 11.72 5.22
C THR A 142 -8.46 10.67 4.81
N PRO A 143 -7.61 10.17 5.74
CA PRO A 143 -6.68 9.10 5.40
C PRO A 143 -7.46 7.86 4.95
N LEU A 144 -6.99 7.25 3.86
CA LEU A 144 -7.56 6.05 3.27
C LEU A 144 -6.73 4.83 3.68
N ILE A 145 -7.38 3.80 4.21
CA ILE A 145 -6.72 2.54 4.60
C ILE A 145 -7.45 1.37 3.97
N ARG A 146 -6.71 0.47 3.31
CA ARG A 146 -7.21 -0.86 2.99
C ARG A 146 -7.17 -1.71 4.25
N TYR A 147 -8.35 -2.01 4.78
CA TYR A 147 -8.50 -2.73 6.04
C TYR A 147 -8.78 -4.21 5.79
N LEU A 148 -8.03 -5.06 6.48
CA LEU A 148 -8.23 -6.49 6.50
C LEU A 148 -8.68 -6.89 7.89
N GLU A 149 -9.69 -7.75 7.98
CA GLU A 149 -10.05 -8.34 9.26
C GLU A 149 -8.88 -9.18 9.76
N VAL A 150 -8.33 -8.77 10.90
CA VAL A 150 -7.31 -9.47 11.64
C VAL A 150 -7.87 -9.91 12.98
N THR A 151 -7.55 -11.13 13.39
CA THR A 151 -8.07 -11.73 14.63
C THR A 151 -7.60 -11.00 15.89
N GLN A 152 -6.54 -10.19 15.80
CA GLN A 152 -6.02 -9.39 16.90
C GLN A 152 -5.87 -7.93 16.47
N PRO A 153 -6.43 -6.97 17.22
CA PRO A 153 -6.23 -5.56 16.91
C PRO A 153 -4.74 -5.21 17.05
N PRO A 154 -4.16 -4.42 16.12
CA PRO A 154 -2.79 -4.00 16.23
C PRO A 154 -2.61 -3.18 17.52
N GLN A 155 -1.69 -3.61 18.39
CA GLN A 155 -1.41 -2.87 19.61
C GLN A 155 -0.63 -1.58 19.26
N PRO A 156 -1.02 -0.42 19.82
CA PRO A 156 -0.27 0.81 19.64
C PRO A 156 1.17 0.62 20.11
N LEU A 157 2.15 0.79 19.23
CA LEU A 157 3.54 0.79 19.63
C LEU A 157 3.95 2.19 20.04
N ARG A 158 4.25 2.38 21.33
CA ARG A 158 5.00 3.56 21.78
C ARG A 158 6.47 3.28 21.51
N ILE A 159 7.02 3.96 20.50
CA ILE A 159 8.43 3.86 20.16
C ILE A 159 9.16 4.97 20.93
N ALA A 160 10.12 4.58 21.76
CA ALA A 160 11.14 5.51 22.22
C ALA A 160 12.19 5.62 21.11
N PRO A 161 12.55 6.82 20.64
CA PRO A 161 13.61 6.97 19.65
C PRO A 161 14.92 6.27 20.08
N PRO A 162 15.73 5.76 19.12
CA PRO A 162 15.52 5.87 17.68
C PRO A 162 14.54 4.85 17.10
N LEU A 163 13.77 5.27 16.10
CA LEU A 163 13.05 4.39 15.19
C LEU A 163 14.06 3.64 14.31
N ARG A 164 14.36 2.40 14.67
CA ARG A 164 15.22 1.48 13.92
C ARG A 164 14.55 0.89 12.67
N VAL A 165 15.14 1.16 11.51
CA VAL A 165 14.75 0.69 10.18
C VAL A 165 15.79 -0.30 9.67
N LEU A 166 15.35 -1.51 9.33
CA LEU A 166 16.18 -2.48 8.62
C LEU A 166 15.89 -2.41 7.12
N GLY A 167 16.84 -1.91 6.35
CA GLY A 167 16.83 -1.92 4.89
C GLY A 167 17.44 -3.21 4.34
N MET A 168 16.84 -3.77 3.30
CA MET A 168 17.39 -4.88 2.53
C MET A 168 17.15 -4.65 1.04
N VAL A 169 18.19 -4.84 0.23
CA VAL A 169 18.07 -4.84 -1.22
C VAL A 169 18.38 -6.22 -1.75
N ALA A 170 17.51 -6.77 -2.59
CA ALA A 170 17.74 -8.01 -3.32
C ALA A 170 17.69 -7.76 -4.82
N SER A 171 18.82 -7.99 -5.50
CA SER A 171 18.95 -7.82 -6.96
C SER A 171 19.59 -9.07 -7.57
N PRO A 172 18.85 -10.19 -7.66
CA PRO A 172 19.33 -11.42 -8.30
C PRO A 172 19.83 -11.18 -9.73
N SER A 173 20.88 -11.89 -10.15
CA SER A 173 21.58 -11.66 -11.42
C SER A 173 20.81 -12.10 -12.67
N ASP A 174 19.80 -12.94 -12.50
CA ASP A 174 18.89 -13.43 -13.55
C ASP A 174 17.69 -12.49 -13.79
N LEU A 175 17.60 -11.39 -13.03
CA LEU A 175 16.55 -10.38 -13.16
C LEU A 175 17.11 -9.03 -13.63
N ALA A 176 16.22 -8.09 -13.93
CA ALA A 176 16.60 -6.74 -14.30
C ALA A 176 17.39 -6.08 -13.15
N PRO A 177 18.57 -5.49 -13.40
CA PRO A 177 19.40 -4.94 -12.34
C PRO A 177 18.74 -3.74 -11.68
N LEU A 178 18.72 -3.73 -10.35
CA LEU A 178 18.24 -2.60 -9.56
C LEU A 178 19.35 -1.56 -9.37
N LYS A 179 18.99 -0.28 -9.32
CA LYS A 179 19.90 0.82 -8.97
C LYS A 179 20.09 0.91 -7.46
N VAL A 180 20.69 -0.13 -6.87
CA VAL A 180 20.80 -0.33 -5.42
C VAL A 180 21.31 0.91 -4.67
N GLU A 181 22.43 1.48 -5.11
CA GLU A 181 23.03 2.63 -4.42
C GLU A 181 22.16 3.88 -4.51
N VAL A 182 21.45 4.06 -5.62
CA VAL A 182 20.50 5.16 -5.78
C VAL A 182 19.34 5.02 -4.78
N GLU A 183 18.80 3.81 -4.60
CA GLU A 183 17.73 3.55 -3.62
C GLU A 183 18.19 3.81 -2.18
N LYS A 184 19.40 3.37 -1.83
CA LYS A 184 20.00 3.64 -0.50
C LYS A 184 20.21 5.13 -0.26
N GLU A 185 20.76 5.84 -1.25
CA GLU A 185 20.99 7.29 -1.16
C GLU A 185 19.69 8.09 -1.07
N ARG A 186 18.60 7.63 -1.70
CA ARG A 186 17.28 8.27 -1.57
C ARG A 186 16.77 8.19 -0.14
N LEU A 187 16.75 6.98 0.42
CA LEU A 187 16.27 6.78 1.78
C LEU A 187 17.16 7.50 2.81
N ALA A 188 18.47 7.47 2.61
CA ALA A 188 19.42 8.19 3.47
C ALA A 188 19.19 9.72 3.42
N ARG A 189 18.91 10.28 2.24
CA ARG A 189 18.61 11.72 2.10
C ARG A 189 17.28 12.09 2.73
N ALA A 190 16.23 11.30 2.51
CA ALA A 190 14.91 11.53 3.08
C ALA A 190 14.94 11.52 4.62
N LEU A 191 15.69 10.57 5.19
CA LEU A 191 15.80 10.39 6.64
C LEU A 191 16.94 11.21 7.27
N ALA A 192 17.72 11.99 6.50
CA ALA A 192 18.95 12.63 6.96
C ALA A 192 18.75 13.51 8.21
N ALA A 193 17.71 14.35 8.21
CA ALA A 193 17.41 15.22 9.36
C ALA A 193 17.05 14.41 10.61
N LEU A 194 16.20 13.38 10.45
CA LEU A 194 15.78 12.52 11.56
C LEU A 194 16.93 11.67 12.10
N MET A 195 17.85 11.24 11.24
CA MET A 195 19.06 10.52 11.63
C MET A 195 20.04 11.43 12.37
N ALA A 196 20.22 12.67 11.91
CA ALA A 196 21.06 13.67 12.58
C ALA A 196 20.55 14.01 13.99
N ASP A 197 19.23 14.04 14.17
CA ASP A 197 18.58 14.28 15.46
C ASP A 197 18.51 13.01 16.35
N GLY A 198 19.05 11.87 15.89
CA GLY A 198 18.99 10.60 16.62
C GLY A 198 17.58 10.01 16.75
N LEU A 199 16.64 10.47 15.94
CA LEU A 199 15.24 10.02 15.95
C LEU A 199 15.03 8.74 15.12
N VAL A 200 15.89 8.51 14.13
CA VAL A 200 15.84 7.35 13.22
C VAL A 200 17.22 6.73 13.10
N GLU A 201 17.27 5.40 13.06
CA GLU A 201 18.49 4.63 12.78
C GLU A 201 18.20 3.73 11.59
N LEU A 202 18.97 3.89 10.50
CA LEU A 202 18.84 3.08 9.29
C LEU A 202 20.03 2.15 9.15
N GLU A 203 19.78 0.83 9.17
CA GLU A 203 20.79 -0.19 8.91
C GLU A 203 20.46 -0.93 7.62
N TRP A 204 21.44 -1.05 6.71
CA TRP A 204 21.30 -1.85 5.50
C TRP A 204 21.95 -3.22 5.67
N LEU A 205 21.22 -4.28 5.33
CA LEU A 205 21.80 -5.60 5.25
C LEU A 205 22.85 -5.67 4.14
N PRO A 206 24.06 -6.18 4.44
CA PRO A 206 25.08 -6.36 3.41
C PRO A 206 24.74 -7.49 2.44
N GLY A 207 23.87 -8.43 2.85
CA GLY A 207 23.47 -9.59 2.06
C GLY A 207 22.06 -9.44 1.48
N GLN A 208 21.82 -10.22 0.43
CA GLN A 208 20.56 -10.23 -0.33
C GLN A 208 19.83 -11.59 -0.28
N SER A 209 20.32 -12.55 0.51
CA SER A 209 19.71 -13.88 0.60
C SER A 209 18.66 -13.99 1.69
N TRP A 210 17.75 -14.95 1.55
CA TRP A 210 16.80 -15.31 2.61
C TRP A 210 17.49 -15.61 3.96
N ARG A 211 18.69 -16.20 3.91
CA ARG A 211 19.49 -16.51 5.09
C ARG A 211 20.03 -15.27 5.79
N ASP A 212 20.29 -14.20 5.05
CA ASP A 212 20.77 -12.93 5.61
C ASP A 212 19.64 -12.23 6.35
N LEU A 213 18.44 -12.18 5.75
CA LEU A 213 17.24 -11.68 6.41
C LEU A 213 16.92 -12.48 7.69
N HIS A 214 16.98 -13.81 7.62
CA HIS A 214 16.74 -14.66 8.78
C HIS A 214 17.75 -14.41 9.90
N ARG A 215 19.01 -14.09 9.57
CA ARG A 215 20.02 -13.75 10.57
C ARG A 215 19.70 -12.43 11.26
N ALA A 216 19.35 -11.41 10.48
CA ALA A 216 19.01 -10.08 10.96
C ALA A 216 17.71 -10.04 11.79
N MET A 217 16.80 -10.97 11.54
CA MET A 217 15.54 -11.12 12.25
C MET A 217 15.63 -11.98 13.51
N ARG A 218 16.83 -12.41 13.94
CA ARG A 218 17.00 -13.14 15.21
C ARG A 218 16.69 -12.21 16.40
N PRO A 219 16.19 -12.72 17.55
CA PRO A 219 15.88 -11.89 18.72
C PRO A 219 17.04 -11.02 19.25
N ASN A 220 18.28 -11.47 19.05
CA ASN A 220 19.49 -10.74 19.46
C ASN A 220 20.02 -9.77 18.39
N GLN A 221 19.26 -9.57 17.31
CA GLN A 221 19.53 -8.62 16.24
C GLN A 221 18.32 -7.69 16.18
N GLY A 222 18.52 -6.42 16.52
CA GLY A 222 17.42 -5.47 16.74
C GLY A 222 17.36 -4.97 18.19
N PRO A 223 16.32 -4.19 18.54
CA PRO A 223 14.97 -4.23 17.98
C PRO A 223 14.83 -3.56 16.60
N TRP A 224 14.03 -4.17 15.72
CA TRP A 224 13.61 -3.55 14.45
C TRP A 224 12.17 -3.07 14.56
N HIS A 225 11.88 -1.87 14.05
CA HIS A 225 10.52 -1.30 14.03
C HIS A 225 9.92 -1.28 12.63
N VAL A 226 10.79 -1.08 11.62
CA VAL A 226 10.43 -1.04 10.21
C VAL A 226 11.34 -1.99 9.44
N PHE A 227 10.77 -2.77 8.53
CA PHE A 227 11.51 -3.53 7.52
C PHE A 227 11.26 -2.90 6.15
N HIS A 228 12.30 -2.45 5.48
CA HIS A 228 12.23 -1.87 4.15
C HIS A 228 12.91 -2.81 3.13
N PHE A 229 12.12 -3.40 2.25
CA PHE A 229 12.59 -4.30 1.21
C PHE A 229 12.56 -3.61 -0.15
N VAL A 230 13.70 -3.63 -0.84
CA VAL A 230 13.84 -3.20 -2.23
C VAL A 230 14.19 -4.43 -3.06
N GLY A 231 13.40 -4.76 -4.07
CA GLY A 231 13.65 -5.99 -4.81
C GLY A 231 12.66 -6.25 -5.94
N HIS A 232 12.53 -7.53 -6.28
CA HIS A 232 11.51 -7.99 -7.22
C HIS A 232 10.42 -8.78 -6.51
N GLY A 233 9.20 -8.64 -7.03
CA GLY A 233 8.05 -9.43 -6.62
C GLY A 233 7.57 -10.34 -7.75
N GLY A 234 6.78 -11.35 -7.39
CA GLY A 234 6.10 -12.22 -8.34
C GLY A 234 4.86 -12.85 -7.72
N PHE A 235 4.20 -13.73 -8.46
CA PHE A 235 3.06 -14.49 -7.98
C PHE A 235 3.30 -15.98 -8.20
N HIS A 236 2.89 -16.78 -7.22
CA HIS A 236 2.99 -18.22 -7.30
C HIS A 236 1.61 -18.80 -7.62
N ASP A 237 1.34 -19.09 -8.89
CA ASP A 237 0.01 -19.51 -9.38
C ASP A 237 -0.59 -20.67 -8.57
N PHE A 238 0.19 -21.74 -8.33
CA PHE A 238 -0.31 -22.91 -7.59
C PHE A 238 -0.71 -22.63 -6.14
N ARG A 239 -0.17 -21.57 -5.54
CA ARG A 239 -0.45 -21.19 -4.14
C ARG A 239 -1.35 -19.96 -4.03
N GLU A 240 -1.69 -19.34 -5.17
CA GLU A 240 -2.42 -18.07 -5.26
C GLU A 240 -1.84 -17.01 -4.29
N GLU A 241 -0.51 -16.92 -4.23
CA GLU A 241 0.21 -16.14 -3.23
C GLU A 241 1.35 -15.33 -3.84
N GLY A 242 1.47 -14.05 -3.48
CA GLY A 242 2.59 -13.22 -3.88
C GLY A 242 3.92 -13.67 -3.25
N VAL A 243 5.01 -13.49 -3.98
CA VAL A 243 6.38 -13.85 -3.58
C VAL A 243 7.30 -12.64 -3.64
N LEU A 244 8.31 -12.62 -2.78
CA LEU A 244 9.46 -11.72 -2.87
C LEU A 244 10.68 -12.52 -3.34
N LEU A 245 11.44 -11.97 -4.28
CA LEU A 245 12.60 -12.64 -4.87
C LEU A 245 13.88 -12.21 -4.13
N PHE A 246 14.51 -13.17 -3.47
CA PHE A 246 15.83 -13.04 -2.84
C PHE A 246 16.91 -13.57 -3.77
N ALA A 247 18.18 -13.45 -3.37
CA ALA A 247 19.26 -14.14 -4.07
C ALA A 247 19.64 -15.45 -3.36
N ASP A 248 19.83 -16.51 -4.15
CA ASP A 248 20.40 -17.77 -3.66
C ASP A 248 21.94 -17.69 -3.52
N ARG A 249 22.59 -18.84 -3.28
CA ARG A 249 24.06 -18.91 -3.14
C ARG A 249 24.82 -18.66 -4.46
N THR A 250 24.15 -18.82 -5.59
CA THR A 250 24.68 -18.56 -6.93
C THR A 250 24.39 -17.14 -7.41
N GLY A 251 23.61 -16.36 -6.65
CA GLY A 251 23.18 -15.01 -7.01
C GLY A 251 21.90 -14.98 -7.84
N GLN A 252 21.26 -16.12 -8.09
CA GLN A 252 20.02 -16.23 -8.86
C GLN A 252 18.78 -16.08 -7.98
N SER A 253 17.61 -15.93 -8.60
CA SER A 253 16.35 -15.72 -7.91
C SER A 253 15.96 -16.89 -6.99
N ASP A 254 15.68 -16.56 -5.75
CA ASP A 254 15.17 -17.44 -4.70
C ASP A 254 13.78 -16.93 -4.25
N PRO A 255 12.69 -17.43 -4.85
CA PRO A 255 11.35 -16.96 -4.52
C PRO A 255 10.94 -17.39 -3.11
N ARG A 256 10.46 -16.43 -2.31
CA ARG A 256 9.91 -16.67 -0.97
C ARG A 256 8.49 -16.17 -0.88
N THR A 257 7.58 -17.01 -0.40
CA THR A 257 6.17 -16.65 -0.35
C THR A 257 5.88 -15.62 0.74
N ALA A 258 4.84 -14.83 0.56
CA ALA A 258 4.41 -13.83 1.55
C ALA A 258 4.19 -14.45 2.94
N THR A 259 3.71 -15.69 3.00
CA THR A 259 3.57 -16.48 4.24
C THR A 259 4.92 -16.78 4.89
N GLU A 260 5.93 -17.16 4.12
CA GLU A 260 7.27 -17.41 4.64
C GLU A 260 7.89 -16.12 5.20
N VAL A 261 7.80 -15.04 4.43
CA VAL A 261 8.27 -13.70 4.84
C VAL A 261 7.52 -13.23 6.09
N GLY A 262 6.20 -13.29 6.09
CA GLY A 262 5.36 -12.86 7.21
C GLY A 262 5.64 -13.66 8.48
N ARG A 263 5.87 -14.97 8.37
CA ARG A 263 6.28 -15.81 9.50
C ARG A 263 7.61 -15.33 10.09
N LEU A 264 8.60 -15.04 9.25
CA LEU A 264 9.90 -14.56 9.72
C LEU A 264 9.78 -13.19 10.40
N LEU A 265 9.08 -12.25 9.75
CA LEU A 265 8.90 -10.88 10.26
C LEU A 265 8.08 -10.85 11.56
N SER A 266 7.07 -11.71 11.69
CA SER A 266 6.27 -11.84 12.93
C SER A 266 7.10 -12.29 14.14
N GLY A 267 8.28 -12.86 13.92
CA GLY A 267 9.23 -13.24 14.96
C GLY A 267 9.92 -12.05 15.65
N GLN A 268 9.77 -10.82 15.12
CA GLN A 268 10.27 -9.58 15.73
C GLN A 268 9.14 -8.83 16.44
N PRO A 269 9.07 -8.87 17.79
CA PRO A 269 7.95 -8.31 18.53
C PRO A 269 7.77 -6.80 18.38
N THR A 270 8.83 -6.08 18.05
CA THR A 270 8.82 -4.61 17.85
C THR A 270 8.56 -4.20 16.41
N LEU A 271 8.61 -5.13 15.45
CA LEU A 271 8.37 -4.83 14.05
C LEU A 271 6.88 -4.54 13.84
N ARG A 272 6.58 -3.39 13.24
CA ARG A 272 5.18 -2.95 13.04
C ARG A 272 4.86 -2.58 11.60
N LEU A 273 5.88 -2.16 10.84
CA LEU A 273 5.72 -1.74 9.46
C LEU A 273 6.67 -2.54 8.55
N ALA A 274 6.13 -3.06 7.46
CA ALA A 274 6.94 -3.45 6.30
C ALA A 274 6.67 -2.51 5.14
N LEU A 275 7.74 -2.02 4.52
CA LEU A 275 7.71 -1.21 3.31
C LEU A 275 8.26 -2.07 2.17
N LEU A 276 7.40 -2.47 1.24
CA LEU A 276 7.74 -3.33 0.11
C LEU A 276 7.87 -2.48 -1.15
N ASN A 277 9.09 -2.04 -1.43
CA ASN A 277 9.45 -1.39 -2.69
C ASN A 277 9.96 -2.44 -3.69
N ALA A 278 9.07 -3.35 -4.08
CA ALA A 278 9.39 -4.42 -5.02
C ALA A 278 8.67 -4.20 -6.35
N CYS A 279 9.41 -4.23 -7.46
CA CYS A 279 8.87 -4.04 -8.82
C CYS A 279 8.64 -5.39 -9.54
N GLU A 280 7.65 -5.40 -10.45
CA GLU A 280 7.02 -6.58 -11.06
C GLU A 280 7.88 -7.33 -12.09
N GLY A 281 7.85 -8.67 -12.06
CA GLY A 281 8.09 -9.53 -13.22
C GLY A 281 6.82 -9.68 -14.08
N ALA A 282 6.95 -9.85 -15.40
CA ALA A 282 5.94 -9.49 -16.40
C ALA A 282 4.63 -10.31 -16.50
N THR A 283 4.31 -11.30 -15.65
CA THR A 283 3.45 -12.45 -16.05
C THR A 283 2.34 -12.96 -15.10
N ALA A 284 1.77 -12.17 -14.20
CA ALA A 284 0.47 -12.52 -13.55
C ALA A 284 -0.43 -11.29 -13.44
N SER A 285 -1.74 -11.45 -13.18
CA SER A 285 -2.70 -10.33 -13.04
C SER A 285 -2.19 -9.35 -11.98
N ARG A 286 -1.51 -8.30 -12.47
CA ARG A 286 -0.47 -7.54 -11.77
C ARG A 286 -0.96 -6.92 -10.45
N SER A 287 -2.25 -6.61 -10.39
CA SER A 287 -2.93 -5.98 -9.28
C SER A 287 -3.28 -6.92 -8.11
N ASP A 288 -3.40 -8.23 -8.32
CA ASP A 288 -3.72 -9.20 -7.26
C ASP A 288 -2.50 -9.54 -6.39
N ILE A 289 -1.30 -9.42 -6.96
CA ILE A 289 -0.06 -9.94 -6.39
C ILE A 289 0.36 -9.19 -5.13
N PHE A 290 0.47 -7.85 -5.19
CA PHE A 290 0.91 -7.06 -4.03
C PHE A 290 -0.19 -6.84 -3.00
N ALA A 291 -1.45 -6.75 -3.47
CA ALA A 291 -2.60 -6.86 -2.60
C ALA A 291 -2.51 -8.18 -1.81
N SER A 292 -2.15 -9.30 -2.45
CA SER A 292 -1.96 -10.58 -1.77
C SER A 292 -0.75 -10.61 -0.82
N THR A 293 0.41 -10.06 -1.20
CA THR A 293 1.60 -10.06 -0.32
C THR A 293 1.37 -9.20 0.91
N ALA A 294 0.96 -7.94 0.73
CA ALA A 294 0.69 -7.03 1.83
C ALA A 294 -0.42 -7.58 2.73
N ALA A 295 -1.50 -8.11 2.12
CA ALA A 295 -2.59 -8.71 2.90
C ALA A 295 -2.14 -9.92 3.70
N THR A 296 -1.30 -10.78 3.12
CA THR A 296 -0.76 -11.96 3.80
C THR A 296 0.12 -11.56 4.97
N LEU A 297 1.02 -10.58 4.79
CA LEU A 297 1.86 -10.09 5.88
C LEU A 297 1.03 -9.52 7.04
N VAL A 298 -0.01 -8.72 6.75
CA VAL A 298 -0.93 -8.19 7.77
C VAL A 298 -1.68 -9.32 8.48
N ARG A 299 -2.23 -10.29 7.73
CA ARG A 299 -2.90 -11.47 8.31
C ARG A 299 -1.96 -12.34 9.16
N ARG A 300 -0.65 -12.27 8.92
CA ARG A 300 0.39 -12.95 9.72
C ARG A 300 0.86 -12.16 10.93
N GLY A 301 0.28 -11.00 11.20
CA GLY A 301 0.49 -10.25 12.45
C GLY A 301 1.34 -8.99 12.31
N LEU A 302 1.78 -8.61 11.10
CA LEU A 302 2.32 -7.26 10.92
C LEU A 302 1.19 -6.23 11.05
N SER A 303 1.47 -5.14 11.76
CA SER A 303 0.45 -4.12 12.03
C SER A 303 0.10 -3.29 10.80
N ALA A 304 1.08 -3.03 9.93
CA ALA A 304 0.89 -2.30 8.69
C ALA A 304 1.89 -2.77 7.64
N VAL A 305 1.46 -2.68 6.39
CA VAL A 305 2.32 -2.86 5.22
C VAL A 305 2.00 -1.77 4.23
N ILE A 306 3.03 -1.17 3.65
CA ILE A 306 2.89 -0.33 2.47
C ILE A 306 3.61 -1.03 1.33
N ALA A 307 2.89 -1.29 0.25
CA ALA A 307 3.41 -1.93 -0.94
C ALA A 307 3.06 -1.07 -2.16
N MET A 308 3.98 -0.97 -3.10
CA MET A 308 3.76 -0.23 -4.33
C MET A 308 2.93 -1.08 -5.31
N GLN A 309 1.90 -0.49 -5.92
CA GLN A 309 1.13 -1.15 -7.00
C GLN A 309 1.78 -0.97 -8.38
N TYR A 310 2.60 0.07 -8.55
CA TYR A 310 3.29 0.40 -9.80
C TYR A 310 4.70 0.91 -9.49
N GLU A 311 5.57 0.86 -10.50
CA GLU A 311 6.87 1.54 -10.42
C GLU A 311 6.66 3.04 -10.20
N ILE A 312 7.36 3.59 -9.21
CA ILE A 312 7.29 5.01 -8.86
C ILE A 312 8.49 5.76 -9.45
N THR A 313 8.27 7.00 -9.86
CA THR A 313 9.37 7.84 -10.36
C THR A 313 10.39 8.14 -9.26
N ASP A 314 11.63 8.42 -9.67
CA ASP A 314 12.72 8.82 -8.79
C ASP A 314 12.34 9.93 -7.81
N ARG A 315 11.59 10.93 -8.27
CA ARG A 315 11.15 12.06 -7.45
C ARG A 315 10.07 11.64 -6.45
N ALA A 316 9.10 10.83 -6.89
CA ALA A 316 8.05 10.33 -6.01
C ALA A 316 8.61 9.44 -4.90
N ALA A 317 9.63 8.62 -5.20
CA ALA A 317 10.33 7.81 -4.20
C ALA A 317 11.00 8.66 -3.11
N ILE A 318 11.58 9.81 -3.48
CA ILE A 318 12.21 10.73 -2.52
C ILE A 318 11.18 11.43 -1.63
N GLU A 319 10.07 11.91 -2.19
CA GLU A 319 9.02 12.59 -1.42
C GLU A 319 8.22 11.64 -0.51
N PHE A 320 8.16 10.36 -0.88
CA PHE A 320 7.45 9.33 -0.12
C PHE A 320 8.25 8.79 1.07
N ALA A 321 9.58 8.73 0.95
CA ALA A 321 10.50 8.23 1.98
C ALA A 321 10.64 9.19 3.17
#